data_AF-A0A2N3KSL2-F1
#
_entry.id   AF-A0A2N3KSL2-F1
#
_cell.length_a   1.000
_cell.length_b   1.000
_cell.length_c   1.000
_cell.angle_alpha   90.00
_cell.angle_beta   90.00
_cell.angle_gamma   90.00
#
_symmetry.space_group_name_H-M   'P 1'
#
loop_
_entity.id
_entity.type
_entity.pdbx_description
1 polymer ?
#
loop_
_entity_poly.entity_id
_entity_poly.type
_entity_poly.pdbx_seq_one_letter_code
_entity_poly.pdbx_strand_id
1 'polypeptide(L)'
;MTDKFVSPGTPCTPHQHELLTILIEECGEVITRATKAKRFGLDEIQSGQEHTNAERLAHEIGDVLLMIELCEERCGVSRDEIVRGMEHKNEQLLKYMQTSSDDYAKEAVNG
;
A
#
# COMPACT_ATOMS: atom_id res chain seq x y z
N MET A 1 6.74 9.20 -41.78
CA MET A 1 6.03 8.41 -40.75
C MET A 1 7.03 8.21 -39.64
N THR A 2 6.71 8.62 -38.41
CA THR A 2 7.58 8.41 -37.26
C THR A 2 7.54 6.94 -36.90
N ASP A 3 8.70 6.29 -36.87
CA ASP A 3 8.85 4.94 -36.32
C ASP A 3 8.31 4.95 -34.89
N LYS A 4 7.20 4.25 -34.67
CA LYS A 4 6.65 4.08 -33.32
C LYS A 4 7.36 2.89 -32.70
N PHE A 5 7.94 3.11 -31.52
CA PHE A 5 8.44 2.03 -30.70
C PHE A 5 7.30 1.06 -30.36
N VAL A 6 7.48 -0.21 -30.69
CA VAL A 6 6.61 -1.31 -30.29
C VAL A 6 7.33 -2.07 -29.18
N SER A 7 6.69 -2.20 -28.03
CA SER A 7 7.26 -2.96 -26.91
C SER A 7 7.50 -4.42 -27.34
N PRO A 8 8.67 -5.01 -27.04
CA PRO A 8 8.94 -6.41 -27.36
C PRO A 8 8.18 -7.39 -26.45
N GLY A 9 7.53 -6.92 -25.38
CA GLY A 9 6.80 -7.76 -24.44
C GLY A 9 5.37 -8.07 -24.89
N THR A 10 4.83 -9.18 -24.41
CA THR A 10 3.40 -9.52 -24.55
C THR A 10 2.57 -8.45 -23.85
N PRO A 11 1.65 -7.76 -24.56
CA PRO A 11 0.74 -6.80 -23.92
C PRO A 11 -0.14 -7.48 -22.88
N CYS A 12 -0.59 -6.72 -21.88
CA CYS A 12 -1.58 -7.21 -20.93
C CYS A 12 -2.89 -7.56 -21.66
N THR A 13 -3.54 -8.63 -21.21
CA THR A 13 -4.92 -8.91 -21.60
C THR A 13 -5.86 -7.83 -21.05
N PRO A 14 -7.09 -7.66 -21.60
CA PRO A 14 -8.07 -6.75 -21.03
C PRO A 14 -8.36 -6.98 -19.54
N HIS A 15 -8.40 -8.25 -19.12
CA HIS A 15 -8.60 -8.62 -17.71
C HIS A 15 -7.43 -8.17 -16.82
N GLN A 16 -6.19 -8.37 -17.29
CA GLN A 16 -5.01 -7.88 -16.57
C GLN A 16 -4.99 -6.35 -16.49
N HIS A 17 -5.42 -5.65 -17.53
CA HIS A 17 -5.56 -4.20 -17.51
C HIS A 17 -6.55 -3.72 -16.43
N GLU A 18 -7.70 -4.37 -16.31
CA GLU A 18 -8.70 -4.06 -15.30
C GLU A 18 -8.15 -4.32 -13.88
N LEU A 19 -7.54 -5.47 -13.64
CA LEU A 19 -6.90 -5.78 -12.35
C LEU A 19 -5.84 -4.74 -11.96
N LEU A 20 -4.98 -4.34 -12.91
CA LEU A 20 -3.95 -3.34 -12.65
C LEU A 20 -4.56 -1.95 -12.42
N THR A 21 -5.68 -1.62 -13.07
CA THR A 21 -6.40 -0.36 -12.86
C THR A 21 -6.97 -0.30 -11.45
N ILE A 22 -7.64 -1.36 -11.01
CA ILE A 22 -8.20 -1.45 -9.65
C ILE A 22 -7.07 -1.40 -8.61
N LEU A 23 -5.98 -2.17 -8.80
CA LEU A 23 -4.81 -2.11 -7.91
C LEU A 23 -4.27 -0.67 -7.76
N ILE A 24 -4.23 0.11 -8.84
CA ILE A 24 -3.80 1.52 -8.82
C ILE A 24 -4.79 2.37 -8.00
N GLU A 25 -6.09 2.18 -8.19
CA GLU A 25 -7.15 2.88 -7.44
C GLU A 25 -7.00 2.62 -5.93
N GLU A 26 -6.90 1.35 -5.51
CA GLU A 26 -6.78 0.99 -4.09
C GLU A 26 -5.49 1.52 -3.45
N CYS A 27 -4.38 1.54 -4.20
CA CYS A 27 -3.15 2.19 -3.74
C CYS A 27 -3.35 3.70 -3.51
N GLY A 28 -4.14 4.36 -4.37
CA GLY A 28 -4.53 5.76 -4.23
C GLY A 28 -5.42 6.01 -3.01
N GLU A 29 -6.32 5.07 -2.71
CA GLU A 29 -7.18 5.14 -1.52
C GLU A 29 -6.36 4.99 -0.24
N VAL A 30 -5.42 4.02 -0.18
CA VAL A 30 -4.47 3.87 0.94
C VAL A 30 -3.67 5.16 1.18
N ILE A 31 -3.14 5.79 0.12
CA ILE A 31 -2.42 7.07 0.23
C ILE A 31 -3.31 8.15 0.86
N THR A 32 -4.56 8.21 0.42
CA THR A 32 -5.55 9.18 0.91
C THR A 32 -5.85 8.95 2.38
N ARG A 33 -6.14 7.71 2.80
CA ARG A 33 -6.44 7.37 4.20
C ARG A 33 -5.23 7.54 5.11
N ALA A 34 -4.05 7.12 4.68
CA ALA A 34 -2.80 7.30 5.44
C ALA A 34 -2.52 8.79 5.69
N THR A 35 -2.78 9.65 4.69
CA THR A 35 -2.64 11.11 4.85
C THR A 35 -3.64 11.68 5.86
N LYS A 36 -4.87 11.17 5.91
CA LYS A 36 -5.87 11.56 6.92
C LYS A 36 -5.44 11.13 8.32
N ALA A 37 -5.05 9.88 8.50
CA ALA A 37 -4.52 9.36 9.76
C ALA A 37 -3.33 10.19 10.26
N LYS A 38 -2.36 10.49 9.38
CA LYS A 38 -1.20 11.32 9.71
C LYS A 38 -1.58 12.74 10.13
N ARG A 39 -2.64 13.29 9.55
CA ARG A 39 -3.06 14.69 9.79
C ARG A 39 -3.96 14.85 11.01
N PHE A 40 -4.84 13.89 11.27
CA PHE A 40 -5.93 14.02 12.24
C PHE A 40 -5.85 13.00 13.39
N GLY A 41 -4.93 12.05 13.34
CA GLY A 41 -4.84 10.95 14.32
C GLY A 41 -5.53 9.69 13.80
N LEU A 42 -5.08 8.53 14.29
CA LEU A 42 -5.61 7.21 13.90
C LEU A 42 -7.01 6.95 14.48
N ASP A 43 -7.31 7.52 15.65
CA ASP A 43 -8.56 7.39 16.40
C ASP A 43 -9.64 8.40 15.96
N GLU A 44 -9.31 9.36 15.11
CA GLU A 44 -10.29 10.36 14.64
C GLU A 44 -11.37 9.75 13.76
N ILE A 45 -12.61 10.14 14.04
CA ILE A 45 -13.79 9.85 13.21
C ILE A 45 -14.26 11.16 12.59
N GLN A 46 -14.16 11.24 11.26
CA GLN A 46 -14.63 12.40 10.51
C GLN A 46 -16.14 12.59 10.67
N SER A 47 -16.58 13.83 10.83
CA SER A 47 -18.01 14.16 10.92
C SER A 47 -18.81 13.56 9.76
N GLY A 48 -19.86 12.79 10.10
CA GLY A 48 -20.70 12.08 9.13
C GLY A 48 -20.12 10.75 8.63
N GLN A 49 -19.13 10.19 9.33
CA GLN A 49 -18.57 8.86 9.08
C GLN A 49 -18.72 7.99 10.33
N GLU A 50 -18.66 6.67 10.16
CA GLU A 50 -18.84 5.70 11.24
C GLU A 50 -17.51 5.10 11.74
N HIS A 51 -16.45 5.20 10.94
CA HIS A 51 -15.17 4.54 11.18
C HIS A 51 -14.06 5.53 11.50
N THR A 52 -13.16 5.10 12.37
CA THR A 52 -11.90 5.76 12.67
C THR A 52 -10.99 5.82 11.44
N ASN A 53 -9.99 6.69 11.45
CA ASN A 53 -8.97 6.71 10.40
C ASN A 53 -8.21 5.38 10.29
N ALA A 54 -7.98 4.70 11.41
CA ALA A 54 -7.33 3.39 11.43
C ALA A 54 -8.17 2.32 10.73
N GLU A 55 -9.47 2.24 11.03
CA GLU A 55 -10.39 1.29 10.40
C GLU A 55 -10.54 1.55 8.90
N ARG A 56 -10.71 2.83 8.50
CA ARG A 56 -10.79 3.18 7.08
C ARG A 56 -9.50 2.85 6.33
N LEU A 57 -8.34 3.11 6.93
CA LEU A 57 -7.06 2.71 6.36
C LEU A 57 -6.94 1.18 6.25
N ALA A 58 -7.43 0.44 7.24
CA ALA A 58 -7.42 -1.02 7.22
C ALA A 58 -8.29 -1.61 6.11
N HIS A 59 -9.44 -0.98 5.80
CA HIS A 59 -10.28 -1.38 4.67
C HIS A 59 -9.51 -1.28 3.34
N GLU A 60 -8.95 -0.11 3.01
CA GLU A 60 -8.23 0.04 1.73
C GLU A 60 -6.97 -0.85 1.67
N ILE A 61 -6.30 -1.09 2.81
CA ILE A 61 -5.19 -2.06 2.87
C ILE A 61 -5.68 -3.47 2.55
N GLY A 62 -6.85 -3.86 3.06
CA GLY A 62 -7.47 -5.15 2.75
C GLY A 62 -7.75 -5.30 1.26
N ASP A 63 -8.26 -4.24 0.62
CA ASP A 63 -8.52 -4.23 -0.83
C ASP A 63 -7.21 -4.36 -1.62
N VAL A 64 -6.14 -3.64 -1.25
CA VAL A 64 -4.81 -3.81 -1.85
C VAL A 64 -4.29 -5.25 -1.68
N LEU A 65 -4.45 -5.86 -0.51
CA LEU A 65 -3.98 -7.22 -0.26
C LEU A 65 -4.68 -8.24 -1.18
N LEU A 66 -6.01 -8.13 -1.33
CA LEU A 66 -6.75 -8.96 -2.28
C LEU A 66 -6.28 -8.72 -3.73
N MET A 67 -6.04 -7.47 -4.10
CA MET A 67 -5.55 -7.14 -5.44
C MET A 67 -4.14 -7.68 -5.71
N ILE A 68 -3.28 -7.77 -4.69
CA ILE A 68 -1.97 -8.43 -4.78
C ILE A 68 -2.18 -9.92 -5.07
N GLU A 69 -3.03 -10.62 -4.32
CA GLU A 69 -3.33 -12.05 -4.55
C GLU A 69 -3.81 -12.30 -5.99
N LEU A 70 -4.73 -11.47 -6.49
CA LEU A 70 -5.22 -11.57 -7.87
C LEU A 70 -4.13 -11.30 -8.90
N CYS A 71 -3.18 -10.39 -8.62
CA CYS A 71 -2.05 -10.14 -9.50
C CYS A 71 -1.05 -11.30 -9.51
N GLU A 72 -0.85 -11.97 -8.37
CA GLU A 72 -0.04 -13.19 -8.30
C GLU A 72 -0.65 -14.29 -9.19
N GLU A 73 -1.95 -14.52 -9.06
CA GLU A 73 -2.66 -15.56 -9.80
C GLU A 73 -2.81 -15.27 -11.31
N ARG A 74 -3.03 -14.00 -11.69
CA ARG A 74 -3.55 -13.65 -13.02
C ARG A 74 -2.67 -12.71 -13.84
N CYS A 75 -1.73 -12.01 -13.19
CA CYS A 75 -0.82 -11.07 -13.84
C CYS A 75 0.63 -11.58 -13.91
N GLY A 76 0.91 -12.77 -13.36
CA GLY A 76 2.24 -13.35 -13.34
C GLY A 76 3.20 -12.64 -12.39
N VAL A 77 2.67 -11.93 -11.39
CA VAL A 77 3.49 -11.34 -10.33
C VAL A 77 4.00 -12.47 -9.43
N SER A 78 5.31 -12.62 -9.31
CA SER A 78 5.88 -13.75 -8.56
C SER A 78 5.81 -13.51 -7.06
N ARG A 79 5.22 -14.49 -6.33
CA ARG A 79 5.25 -14.53 -4.87
C ARG A 79 6.66 -14.44 -4.31
N ASP A 80 7.60 -15.17 -4.90
CA ASP A 80 8.98 -15.23 -4.42
C ASP A 80 9.65 -13.86 -4.55
N GLU A 81 9.38 -13.12 -5.63
CA GLU A 81 9.89 -11.76 -5.81
C GLU A 81 9.23 -10.76 -4.86
N ILE A 82 7.94 -10.93 -4.54
CA ILE A 82 7.27 -10.14 -3.49
C ILE A 82 7.96 -10.37 -2.14
N VAL A 83 8.19 -11.63 -1.77
CA VAL A 83 8.84 -11.99 -0.49
C VAL A 83 10.26 -11.42 -0.42
N ARG A 84 11.07 -11.55 -1.47
CA ARG A 84 12.40 -10.93 -1.56
C ARG A 84 12.33 -9.41 -1.40
N GLY A 85 11.34 -8.77 -2.01
CA GLY A 85 11.11 -7.34 -1.87
C GLY A 85 10.78 -6.92 -0.43
N MET A 86 9.96 -7.71 0.27
CA MET A 86 9.61 -7.49 1.69
C MET A 86 10.84 -7.61 2.59
N GLU A 87 11.64 -8.67 2.42
CA GLU A 87 12.88 -8.89 3.16
C GLU A 87 13.85 -7.72 2.97
N HIS A 88 14.10 -7.34 1.72
CA HIS A 88 14.95 -6.20 1.40
C HIS A 88 14.44 -4.90 2.04
N LYS A 89 13.13 -4.63 1.96
CA LYS A 89 12.56 -3.43 2.57
C LYS A 89 12.72 -3.44 4.09
N ASN A 90 12.53 -4.58 4.74
CA ASN A 90 12.72 -4.73 6.19
C ASN A 90 14.17 -4.43 6.61
N GLU A 91 15.16 -4.95 5.88
CA GLU A 91 16.58 -4.63 6.12
C GLU A 91 16.85 -3.12 6.01
N GLN A 92 16.27 -2.45 4.99
CA GLN A 92 16.40 -1.00 4.84
C GLN A 92 15.76 -0.24 6.02
N LEU A 93 14.59 -0.70 6.51
CA LEU A 93 13.93 -0.07 7.66
C LEU A 93 14.75 -0.23 8.94
N LEU A 94 15.28 -1.42 9.22
CA LEU A 94 16.17 -1.65 10.36
C LEU A 94 17.41 -0.75 10.33
N LYS A 95 17.91 -0.44 9.13
CA LYS A 95 19.10 0.40 8.96
C LYS A 95 18.81 1.91 9.08
N TYR A 96 17.67 2.38 8.59
CA TYR A 96 17.43 3.82 8.37
C TYR A 96 16.22 4.40 9.10
N MET A 97 15.37 3.60 9.74
CA MET A 97 14.25 4.12 10.53
C MET A 97 14.79 4.95 11.70
N GLN A 98 14.31 6.20 11.82
CA GLN A 98 14.80 7.17 12.79
C GLN A 98 14.10 7.09 14.16
N THR A 99 13.10 6.21 14.26
CA THR A 99 12.22 6.07 15.43
C THR A 99 12.14 4.60 15.81
N SER A 100 11.98 4.33 17.09
CA SER A 100 11.73 3.02 17.67
C SER A 100 10.42 3.03 18.45
N SER A 101 9.86 1.84 18.71
CA SER A 101 8.70 1.68 19.61
C SER A 101 8.96 2.23 21.02
N ASP A 102 10.23 2.27 21.44
CA ASP A 102 10.65 2.71 22.76
C ASP A 102 10.69 4.24 22.90
N ASP A 103 10.73 4.96 21.79
CA ASP A 103 10.78 6.43 21.79
C ASP A 103 9.48 7.05 22.29
N TYR A 104 8.35 6.36 22.13
CA TYR A 104 7.03 6.80 22.62
C TYR A 104 6.75 6.43 24.09
N ALA A 105 7.49 5.48 24.67
CA ALA A 105 7.27 5.05 26.05
C ALA A 105 7.86 6.02 27.10
N LYS A 106 8.81 6.88 26.72
CA LYS A 106 9.48 7.82 27.62
C LYS A 106 8.71 9.13 27.84
N GLU A 107 7.79 9.47 26.95
CA GLU A 107 6.98 10.70 27.09
C GLU A 107 5.80 10.53 28.05
N ALA A 108 5.30 9.30 28.24
CA ALA A 108 4.17 9.00 29.12
C ALA A 108 4.51 8.94 30.62
N VAL A 109 5.78 9.05 31.00
CA VAL A 109 6.24 8.96 32.42
C VAL A 109 6.56 10.34 33.03
N ASN A 110 6.57 11.41 32.21
CA ASN A 110 6.89 12.78 32.66
C ASN A 110 5.74 13.79 32.50
N GLY A 111 4.49 13.31 32.37
CA GLY A 111 3.27 14.13 32.26
C GLY A 111 2.32 13.94 33.43
#